data_AF-A0A8T4SW11-F1
#
_entry.id   AF-A0A8T4SW11-F1
#
_cell.length_a   1.000
_cell.length_b   1.000
_cell.length_c   1.000
_cell.angle_alpha   90.00
_cell.angle_beta   90.00
_cell.angle_gamma   90.00
#
_symmetry.space_group_name_H-M   'P 1'
#
loop_
_entity.id
_entity.type
_entity.pdbx_description
1 polymer ?
#
loop_
_entity_poly.entity_id
_entity_poly.type
_entity_poly.pdbx_seq_one_letter_code
_entity_poly.pdbx_strand_id
1 'polypeptide(L)'
;MKRASLFTLFAWFGMIIVIVSAMIILWFERDSVEKSMPLGKMQSDIFQTYAKAEQELLYTDIAAQYSAATAAALIARNGGYGTSQSPCGNLEDVPLWNSEHQDCFPRDYEQQFLTKVAFLMNLYLGTYSRTAAYAQAYDYVVVGNEIKGYAKKNMVKSILIDEAEQGSYITTPHFSAKTPYDVHMFDDVIALAEAYIHEVQTCMEQNPDSDIEFCIIAEQPAAFTMTSISGNQAAFLYSIDKEAFVTRFTGEERLAFETLEIPFALTFSAPVSVKAPKVYDRAPQQQYYEQLEQGQAVQNACGIDITPSSEPSIRLEPGSTYAVQYDRYRTLVEHSASEKAIAPAYIAAILTKESSFGLNEDVYAEGGTGIAGCKAAPQDNDPQQITCAAQTLQRAFHPTSSQSPYAACQSLTTEEKIKCIFSVYNTGYPLTHQNGNPEYADEVYAYFTQWNAYLCPEEAQEGVGQYPQGQCDSGYVQVAMTCGGGRPCCVTSEAAAARQSVQQNPDKDFSFVITSAYRSLERQRELYRELGSAACNPDAHECPHTTGNAIDIAVLDLDTGPHRTYKSHSFTDAQKANHKHVLDVMHASGWVGYSDYPLLTTGEWWHFECCSTDRYARASSAQVEAIV
;
A
#
# COMPACT_ATOMS: atom_id res chain seq x y z
N MET A 1 -73.32 -61.19 -47.94
CA MET A 1 -72.28 -60.15 -48.02
C MET A 1 -72.50 -58.96 -47.07
N LYS A 2 -73.70 -58.38 -46.93
CA LYS A 2 -73.92 -57.18 -46.07
C LYS A 2 -73.65 -57.36 -44.55
N ARG A 3 -73.78 -58.58 -44.01
CA ARG A 3 -73.49 -58.86 -42.57
C ARG A 3 -71.99 -59.00 -42.27
N ALA A 4 -71.22 -59.55 -43.21
CA ALA A 4 -69.78 -59.69 -43.06
C ALA A 4 -69.07 -58.33 -43.12
N SER A 5 -69.50 -57.43 -44.02
CA SER A 5 -68.93 -56.08 -44.10
C SER A 5 -69.25 -55.23 -42.86
N LEU A 6 -70.43 -55.43 -42.25
CA LEU A 6 -70.82 -54.74 -41.02
C LEU A 6 -69.95 -55.19 -39.84
N PHE A 7 -69.70 -56.50 -39.70
CA PHE A 7 -68.84 -57.05 -38.65
C PHE A 7 -67.39 -56.57 -38.78
N THR A 8 -66.84 -56.55 -39.99
CA THR A 8 -65.49 -56.01 -40.22
C THR A 8 -65.40 -54.52 -39.87
N LEU A 9 -66.45 -53.74 -40.16
CA LEU A 9 -66.49 -52.32 -39.82
C LEU A 9 -66.46 -52.10 -38.30
N PHE A 10 -67.28 -52.85 -37.54
CA PHE A 10 -67.29 -52.79 -36.08
C PHE A 10 -65.97 -53.26 -35.46
N ALA A 11 -65.34 -54.30 -36.01
CA ALA A 11 -64.02 -54.75 -35.56
C ALA A 11 -62.95 -53.67 -35.78
N TRP A 12 -62.98 -52.98 -36.93
CA TRP A 12 -62.08 -51.85 -37.20
C TRP A 12 -62.32 -50.67 -36.26
N PHE A 13 -63.57 -50.27 -36.02
CA PHE A 13 -63.88 -49.21 -35.06
C PHE A 13 -63.45 -49.59 -33.63
N GLY A 14 -63.69 -50.84 -33.21
CA GLY A 14 -63.22 -51.34 -31.91
C GLY A 14 -61.69 -51.29 -31.79
N MET A 15 -60.97 -51.72 -32.82
CA MET A 15 -59.50 -51.66 -32.85
C MET A 15 -58.99 -50.22 -32.78
N ILE A 16 -59.57 -49.30 -33.54
CA ILE A 16 -59.21 -47.88 -33.52
C ILE A 16 -59.45 -47.28 -32.13
N ILE A 17 -60.59 -47.58 -31.50
CA ILE A 17 -60.88 -47.10 -30.14
C ILE A 17 -59.84 -47.61 -29.14
N VAL A 18 -59.43 -48.88 -29.22
CA VAL A 18 -58.39 -49.44 -28.34
C VAL A 18 -57.05 -48.75 -28.56
N ILE A 19 -56.65 -48.54 -29.83
CA ILE A 19 -55.38 -47.87 -30.15
C ILE A 19 -55.39 -46.43 -29.66
N VAL A 20 -56.46 -45.67 -29.92
CA VAL A 20 -56.59 -44.27 -29.47
C VAL A 20 -56.59 -44.19 -27.95
N SER A 21 -57.31 -45.09 -27.26
CA SER A 21 -57.33 -45.13 -25.79
C SER A 21 -55.94 -45.44 -25.22
N ALA A 22 -55.22 -46.39 -25.82
CA ALA A 22 -53.84 -46.71 -25.43
C ALA A 22 -52.90 -45.51 -25.67
N MET A 23 -53.03 -44.80 -26.79
CA MET A 23 -52.23 -43.60 -27.04
C MET A 23 -52.53 -42.47 -26.05
N ILE A 24 -53.80 -42.29 -25.66
CA ILE A 24 -54.19 -41.30 -24.65
C ILE A 24 -53.61 -41.67 -23.28
N ILE A 25 -53.70 -42.93 -22.86
CA ILE A 25 -53.11 -43.40 -21.59
C ILE A 25 -51.59 -43.20 -21.61
N LEU A 26 -50.91 -43.60 -22.68
CA LEU A 26 -49.47 -43.41 -22.82
C LEU A 26 -49.07 -41.93 -22.85
N TRP A 27 -49.92 -41.05 -23.41
CA TRP A 27 -49.67 -39.61 -23.41
C TRP A 27 -49.79 -39.02 -21.99
N PHE A 28 -50.81 -39.42 -21.23
CA PHE A 28 -50.95 -39.01 -19.82
C PHE A 28 -49.84 -39.60 -18.92
N GLU A 29 -49.44 -40.86 -19.16
CA GLU A 29 -48.33 -41.46 -18.43
C GLU A 29 -46.99 -40.81 -18.80
N ARG A 30 -46.77 -40.46 -20.07
CA ARG A 30 -45.58 -39.71 -20.50
C ARG A 30 -45.44 -38.39 -19.77
N ASP A 31 -46.52 -37.61 -19.65
CA ASP A 31 -46.50 -36.36 -18.88
C ASP A 31 -46.25 -36.61 -17.38
N SER A 32 -46.68 -37.75 -16.84
CA SER A 32 -46.37 -38.13 -15.45
C SER A 32 -44.92 -38.57 -15.26
N VAL A 33 -44.33 -39.22 -16.29
CA VAL A 33 -42.95 -39.72 -16.27
C VAL A 33 -41.95 -38.60 -16.60
N GLU A 34 -42.28 -37.66 -17.48
CA GLU A 34 -41.49 -36.43 -17.68
C GLU A 34 -41.56 -35.50 -16.44
N LYS A 35 -42.62 -35.59 -15.63
CA LYS A 35 -42.72 -34.91 -14.33
C LYS A 35 -42.08 -35.69 -13.18
N SER A 36 -41.90 -36.99 -13.30
CA SER A 36 -41.06 -37.74 -12.37
C SER A 36 -39.61 -37.38 -12.66
N MET A 37 -38.85 -36.98 -11.63
CA MET A 37 -37.46 -36.49 -11.76
C MET A 37 -36.69 -37.26 -12.84
N PRO A 38 -35.97 -36.57 -13.75
CA PRO A 38 -35.15 -37.22 -14.77
C PRO A 38 -34.33 -38.34 -14.11
N LEU A 39 -34.36 -39.55 -14.66
CA LEU A 39 -33.53 -40.65 -14.18
C LEU A 39 -32.07 -40.16 -14.12
N GLY A 40 -31.49 -40.11 -12.92
CA GLY A 40 -30.15 -39.56 -12.70
C GLY A 40 -30.10 -38.18 -12.04
N LYS A 41 -31.21 -37.42 -11.94
CA LYS A 41 -31.22 -36.09 -11.32
C LYS A 41 -30.82 -36.13 -9.86
N MET A 42 -31.37 -37.06 -9.09
CA MET A 42 -30.98 -37.27 -7.68
C MET A 42 -29.48 -37.52 -7.54
N GLN A 43 -28.92 -38.42 -8.37
CA GLN A 43 -27.48 -38.70 -8.36
C GLN A 43 -26.68 -37.44 -8.73
N SER A 44 -27.12 -36.70 -9.75
CA SER A 44 -26.46 -35.45 -10.17
C SER A 44 -26.49 -34.38 -9.08
N ASP A 45 -27.63 -34.14 -8.44
CA ASP A 45 -27.80 -33.12 -7.40
C ASP A 45 -26.96 -33.46 -6.15
N ILE A 46 -26.88 -34.74 -5.79
CA ILE A 46 -25.98 -35.25 -4.74
C ILE A 46 -24.52 -34.97 -5.11
N PHE A 47 -24.07 -35.36 -6.31
CA PHE A 47 -22.69 -35.11 -6.75
C PHE A 47 -22.34 -33.62 -6.84
N GLN A 48 -23.26 -32.78 -7.31
CA GLN A 48 -23.07 -31.34 -7.34
C GLN A 48 -22.97 -30.75 -5.94
N THR A 49 -23.74 -31.25 -4.98
CA THR A 49 -23.68 -30.81 -3.59
C THR A 49 -22.35 -31.19 -2.95
N TYR A 50 -21.87 -32.43 -3.18
CA TYR A 50 -20.53 -32.85 -2.74
C TYR A 50 -19.44 -31.97 -3.37
N ALA A 51 -19.46 -31.79 -4.70
CA ALA A 51 -18.46 -30.98 -5.39
C ALA A 51 -18.39 -29.54 -4.87
N LYS A 52 -19.55 -28.92 -4.62
CA LYS A 52 -19.63 -27.57 -4.04
C LYS A 52 -19.09 -27.52 -2.60
N ALA A 53 -19.39 -28.52 -1.79
CA ALA A 53 -18.91 -28.56 -0.41
C ALA A 53 -17.40 -28.82 -0.32
N GLU A 54 -16.85 -29.71 -1.16
CA GLU A 54 -15.40 -29.92 -1.27
C GLU A 54 -14.70 -28.67 -1.80
N GLN A 55 -15.31 -27.96 -2.75
CA GLN A 55 -14.79 -26.68 -3.24
C GLN A 55 -14.78 -25.62 -2.14
N GLU A 56 -15.85 -25.49 -1.35
CA GLU A 56 -15.88 -24.55 -0.21
C GLU A 56 -14.85 -24.93 0.87
N LEU A 57 -14.68 -26.23 1.16
CA LEU A 57 -13.67 -26.72 2.10
C LEU A 57 -12.25 -26.37 1.61
N LEU A 58 -11.95 -26.66 0.34
CA LEU A 58 -10.67 -26.34 -0.27
C LEU A 58 -10.35 -24.84 -0.20
N TYR A 59 -11.31 -23.97 -0.54
CA TYR A 59 -11.10 -22.52 -0.43
C TYR A 59 -10.87 -22.07 1.02
N THR A 60 -11.57 -22.70 1.95
CA THR A 60 -11.43 -22.40 3.38
C THR A 60 -10.04 -22.78 3.88
N ASP A 61 -9.53 -23.94 3.49
CA ASP A 61 -8.20 -24.40 3.86
C ASP A 61 -7.09 -23.54 3.24
N ILE A 62 -7.21 -23.17 1.97
CA ILE A 62 -6.25 -22.27 1.30
C ILE A 62 -6.29 -20.88 1.94
N ALA A 63 -7.48 -20.33 2.19
CA ALA A 63 -7.61 -19.03 2.83
C ALA A 63 -6.99 -19.04 4.23
N ALA A 64 -7.19 -20.10 4.99
CA ALA A 64 -6.63 -20.27 6.31
C ALA A 64 -5.09 -20.37 6.28
N GLN A 65 -4.53 -21.16 5.35
CA GLN A 65 -3.08 -21.26 5.15
C GLN A 65 -2.44 -19.91 4.82
N TYR A 66 -3.02 -19.19 3.87
CA TYR A 66 -2.53 -17.88 3.48
C TYR A 66 -2.70 -16.84 4.59
N SER A 67 -3.81 -16.90 5.35
CA SER A 67 -4.04 -16.04 6.51
C SER A 67 -3.03 -16.26 7.61
N ALA A 68 -2.71 -17.53 7.91
CA ALA A 68 -1.71 -17.90 8.90
C ALA A 68 -0.32 -17.37 8.55
N ALA A 69 0.14 -17.65 7.33
CA ALA A 69 1.46 -17.20 6.87
C ALA A 69 1.55 -15.67 6.86
N THR A 70 0.52 -15.00 6.34
CA THR A 70 0.44 -13.53 6.27
C THR A 70 0.37 -12.91 7.67
N ALA A 71 -0.44 -13.48 8.58
CA ALA A 71 -0.54 -13.00 9.96
C ALA A 71 0.80 -13.10 10.68
N ALA A 72 1.52 -14.22 10.54
CA ALA A 72 2.85 -14.38 11.13
C ALA A 72 3.80 -13.30 10.60
N ALA A 73 3.89 -13.11 9.28
CA ALA A 73 4.74 -12.06 8.70
C ALA A 73 4.38 -10.64 9.21
N LEU A 74 3.09 -10.33 9.35
CA LEU A 74 2.65 -9.03 9.87
C LEU A 74 2.96 -8.85 11.35
N ILE A 75 2.78 -9.88 12.18
CA ILE A 75 3.14 -9.86 13.60
C ILE A 75 4.65 -9.67 13.77
N ALA A 76 5.47 -10.41 13.01
CA ALA A 76 6.93 -10.22 12.98
C ALA A 76 7.31 -8.78 12.64
N ARG A 77 6.80 -8.25 11.52
CA ARG A 77 7.09 -6.89 11.06
C ARG A 77 6.67 -5.81 12.06
N ASN A 78 5.64 -6.07 12.85
CA ASN A 78 5.15 -5.16 13.87
C ASN A 78 5.75 -5.46 15.26
N GLY A 79 6.91 -6.13 15.34
CA GLY A 79 7.57 -6.38 16.61
C GLY A 79 6.73 -7.18 17.61
N GLY A 80 5.87 -8.09 17.15
CA GLY A 80 5.00 -8.92 17.98
C GLY A 80 3.57 -8.40 18.17
N TYR A 81 3.26 -7.19 17.70
CA TYR A 81 1.92 -6.61 17.82
C TYR A 81 1.06 -6.83 16.56
N GLY A 82 -0.26 -6.94 16.74
CA GLY A 82 -1.29 -7.06 15.69
C GLY A 82 -1.42 -5.80 14.83
N THR A 83 -0.90 -4.69 15.32
CA THR A 83 -0.85 -3.36 14.70
C THR A 83 0.56 -2.80 14.78
N SER A 84 0.91 -1.83 13.93
CA SER A 84 2.20 -1.13 13.98
C SER A 84 2.36 -0.20 15.19
N GLN A 85 1.30 0.03 15.96
CA GLN A 85 1.32 0.86 17.17
C GLN A 85 1.57 0.00 18.40
N SER A 86 2.70 0.24 19.08
CA SER A 86 2.95 -0.30 20.42
C SER A 86 2.26 0.55 21.49
N PRO A 87 1.83 -0.04 22.63
CA PRO A 87 1.38 0.72 23.81
C PRO A 87 2.41 1.71 24.37
N CYS A 88 3.70 1.52 24.05
CA CYS A 88 4.78 2.43 24.43
C CYS A 88 5.10 3.49 23.36
N GLY A 89 4.36 3.51 22.24
CA GLY A 89 4.67 4.34 21.08
C GLY A 89 5.73 3.71 20.18
N ASN A 90 6.24 4.49 19.23
CA ASN A 90 7.20 4.02 18.22
C ASN A 90 8.43 4.95 18.19
N LEU A 91 9.59 4.41 17.86
CA LEU A 91 10.81 5.15 17.49
C LEU A 91 11.04 4.96 15.99
N GLU A 92 10.85 6.00 15.18
CA GLU A 92 11.07 5.93 13.72
C GLU A 92 10.33 4.72 13.08
N ASP A 93 9.04 4.57 13.38
CA ASP A 93 8.18 3.45 12.96
C ASP A 93 8.51 2.07 13.56
N VAL A 94 9.54 1.97 14.40
CA VAL A 94 9.89 0.75 15.14
C VAL A 94 9.11 0.72 16.46
N PRO A 95 8.33 -0.35 16.74
CA PRO A 95 7.51 -0.41 17.94
C PRO A 95 8.37 -0.50 19.21
N LEU A 96 8.12 0.38 20.19
CA LEU A 96 8.81 0.34 21.47
C LEU A 96 8.31 -0.83 22.31
N TRP A 97 9.20 -1.68 22.81
CA TRP A 97 8.84 -2.76 23.73
C TRP A 97 8.83 -2.30 25.18
N ASN A 98 9.47 -1.19 25.48
CA ASN A 98 9.39 -0.54 26.78
C ASN A 98 9.59 0.97 26.65
N SER A 99 9.16 1.67 27.68
CA SER A 99 9.36 3.10 27.87
C SER A 99 10.04 3.35 29.22
N GLU A 100 10.39 4.59 29.52
CA GLU A 100 10.93 4.94 30.84
C GLU A 100 9.99 4.61 32.02
N HIS A 101 8.69 4.45 31.75
CA HIS A 101 7.65 4.36 32.78
C HIS A 101 6.89 3.04 32.82
N GLN A 102 6.96 2.25 31.75
CA GLN A 102 6.23 0.99 31.66
C GLN A 102 6.88 0.03 30.66
N ASP A 103 6.77 -1.25 30.97
CA ASP A 103 7.08 -2.35 30.07
C ASP A 103 5.87 -2.60 29.16
N CYS A 104 6.11 -2.67 27.85
CA CYS A 104 5.07 -2.89 26.85
C CYS A 104 5.25 -4.19 26.07
N PHE A 105 6.23 -5.04 26.39
CA PHE A 105 6.54 -6.27 25.66
C PHE A 105 5.28 -7.01 25.17
N PRO A 106 5.26 -7.52 23.94
CA PRO A 106 4.08 -8.11 23.31
C PRO A 106 3.77 -9.51 23.89
N ARG A 107 3.52 -9.62 25.20
CA ARG A 107 3.32 -10.91 25.89
C ARG A 107 2.05 -11.64 25.46
N ASP A 108 1.13 -10.96 24.79
CA ASP A 108 -0.09 -11.52 24.20
C ASP A 108 0.05 -11.77 22.69
N TYR A 109 1.28 -11.84 22.15
CA TYR A 109 1.56 -12.04 20.72
C TYR A 109 0.77 -13.22 20.12
N GLU A 110 0.55 -14.31 20.86
CA GLU A 110 -0.22 -15.47 20.37
C GLU A 110 -1.68 -15.08 20.12
N GLN A 111 -2.31 -14.37 21.06
CA GLN A 111 -3.67 -13.88 20.90
C GLN A 111 -3.75 -12.84 19.78
N GLN A 112 -2.76 -11.96 19.66
CA GLN A 112 -2.68 -10.99 18.57
C GLN A 112 -2.52 -11.66 17.20
N PHE A 113 -1.68 -12.69 17.12
CA PHE A 113 -1.50 -13.54 15.95
C PHE A 113 -2.82 -14.22 15.55
N LEU A 114 -3.48 -14.92 16.47
CA LEU A 114 -4.75 -15.60 16.19
C LEU A 114 -5.85 -14.62 15.77
N THR A 115 -5.89 -13.43 16.39
CA THR A 115 -6.81 -12.36 16.00
C THR A 115 -6.54 -11.89 14.57
N LYS A 116 -5.26 -11.78 14.19
CA LYS A 116 -4.85 -11.41 12.83
C LYS A 116 -5.17 -12.50 11.80
N VAL A 117 -4.98 -13.78 12.14
CA VAL A 117 -5.40 -14.93 11.32
C VAL A 117 -6.90 -14.87 11.06
N ALA A 118 -7.70 -14.71 12.12
CA ALA A 118 -9.15 -14.61 11.99
C ALA A 118 -9.58 -13.42 11.14
N PHE A 119 -8.94 -12.26 11.31
CA PHE A 119 -9.20 -11.07 10.49
C PHE A 119 -8.93 -11.33 9.00
N LEU A 120 -7.75 -11.86 8.66
CA LEU A 120 -7.38 -12.15 7.27
C LEU A 120 -8.26 -13.23 6.65
N MET A 121 -8.63 -14.24 7.44
CA MET A 121 -9.54 -15.29 7.00
C MET A 121 -10.93 -14.74 6.69
N ASN A 122 -11.45 -13.84 7.53
CA ASN A 122 -12.69 -13.10 7.25
C ASN A 122 -12.56 -12.25 5.98
N LEU A 123 -11.41 -11.61 5.75
CA LEU A 123 -11.17 -10.80 4.56
C LEU A 123 -11.20 -11.65 3.28
N TYR A 124 -10.49 -12.78 3.26
CA TYR A 124 -10.43 -13.65 2.08
C TYR A 124 -11.76 -14.37 1.84
N LEU A 125 -12.39 -14.90 2.89
CA LEU A 125 -13.68 -15.59 2.77
C LEU A 125 -14.87 -14.64 2.61
N GLY A 126 -14.76 -13.38 3.02
CA GLY A 126 -15.81 -12.36 2.89
C GLY A 126 -16.20 -12.07 1.43
N THR A 127 -15.28 -12.30 0.49
CA THR A 127 -15.58 -12.24 -0.95
C THR A 127 -16.51 -13.38 -1.42
N TYR A 128 -16.59 -14.46 -0.66
CA TYR A 128 -17.48 -15.59 -0.89
C TYR A 128 -18.66 -15.49 0.09
N SER A 129 -19.74 -14.82 -0.34
CA SER A 129 -20.91 -14.46 0.49
C SER A 129 -21.58 -15.60 1.28
N ARG A 130 -21.28 -16.87 0.97
CA ARG A 130 -21.78 -18.06 1.67
C ARG A 130 -20.80 -18.68 2.68
N THR A 131 -19.52 -18.29 2.68
CA THR A 131 -18.50 -18.84 3.60
C THR A 131 -18.13 -17.90 4.75
N ALA A 132 -18.55 -16.63 4.70
CA ALA A 132 -18.31 -15.64 5.77
C ALA A 132 -18.81 -16.09 7.16
N ALA A 133 -19.84 -16.92 7.22
CA ALA A 133 -20.34 -17.50 8.48
C ALA A 133 -19.34 -18.46 9.17
N TYR A 134 -18.35 -18.98 8.44
CA TYR A 134 -17.38 -19.95 8.96
C TYR A 134 -16.06 -19.33 9.44
N ALA A 135 -15.76 -18.10 9.00
CA ALA A 135 -14.52 -17.42 9.35
C ALA A 135 -14.40 -17.03 10.84
N GLN A 136 -15.51 -17.02 11.60
CA GLN A 136 -15.52 -16.74 13.05
C GLN A 136 -15.54 -18.00 13.94
N ALA A 137 -15.43 -19.19 13.34
CA ALA A 137 -15.74 -20.44 14.04
C ALA A 137 -14.55 -21.40 14.07
N TYR A 138 -13.33 -20.94 14.30
CA TYR A 138 -12.17 -21.84 14.48
C TYR A 138 -11.59 -21.74 15.89
N ASP A 139 -11.20 -22.89 16.42
CA ASP A 139 -10.20 -22.99 17.48
C ASP A 139 -8.85 -23.24 16.82
N TYR A 140 -7.82 -22.54 17.29
CA TYR A 140 -6.48 -22.65 16.74
C TYR A 140 -5.56 -23.28 17.78
N VAL A 141 -4.61 -24.09 17.30
CA VAL A 141 -3.53 -24.65 18.10
C VAL A 141 -2.24 -24.38 17.35
N VAL A 142 -1.31 -23.68 17.99
CA VAL A 142 0.04 -23.46 17.48
C VAL A 142 0.96 -24.54 18.05
N VAL A 143 1.70 -25.22 17.18
CA VAL A 143 2.72 -26.21 17.57
C VAL A 143 3.97 -25.95 16.75
N GLY A 144 4.93 -25.24 17.33
CA GLY A 144 6.10 -24.79 16.60
C GLY A 144 5.70 -23.83 15.47
N ASN A 145 6.24 -24.08 14.27
CA ASN A 145 5.85 -23.32 13.07
C ASN A 145 4.62 -23.90 12.33
N GLU A 146 3.77 -24.67 13.01
CA GLU A 146 2.54 -25.23 12.43
C GLU A 146 1.33 -24.71 13.22
N ILE A 147 0.37 -24.09 12.54
CA ILE A 147 -0.94 -23.75 13.09
C ILE A 147 -1.98 -24.75 12.58
N LYS A 148 -2.75 -25.31 13.51
CA LYS A 148 -3.87 -26.18 13.23
C LYS A 148 -5.15 -25.48 13.62
N GLY A 149 -6.03 -25.25 12.66
CA GLY A 149 -7.36 -24.72 12.92
C GLY A 149 -8.40 -25.83 12.85
N TYR A 150 -9.28 -25.88 13.86
CA TYR A 150 -10.41 -26.79 13.92
C TYR A 150 -11.70 -25.98 13.97
N ALA A 151 -12.62 -26.24 13.03
CA ALA A 151 -13.89 -25.55 13.06
C ALA A 151 -14.71 -25.96 14.31
N LYS A 152 -15.16 -24.97 15.08
CA LYS A 152 -16.09 -25.09 16.22
C LYS A 152 -17.44 -25.67 15.84
N LYS A 153 -17.82 -25.56 14.56
CA LYS A 153 -19.07 -26.04 14.00
C LYS A 153 -18.82 -26.73 12.67
N ASN A 154 -19.54 -27.82 12.44
CA ASN A 154 -19.52 -28.49 11.15
C ASN A 154 -20.14 -27.59 10.08
N MET A 155 -19.57 -27.63 8.88
CA MET A 155 -20.22 -27.12 7.68
C MET A 155 -21.31 -28.09 7.26
N VAL A 156 -22.54 -27.61 7.17
CA VAL A 156 -23.69 -28.41 6.76
C VAL A 156 -24.22 -27.87 5.44
N LYS A 157 -24.23 -28.71 4.40
CA LYS A 157 -24.91 -28.43 3.14
C LYS A 157 -26.10 -29.33 2.94
N SER A 158 -27.28 -28.72 2.96
CA SER A 158 -28.52 -29.40 2.60
C SER A 158 -28.47 -29.87 1.15
N ILE A 159 -28.78 -31.15 0.95
CA ILE A 159 -29.01 -31.76 -0.35
C ILE A 159 -30.47 -31.48 -0.69
N LEU A 160 -30.69 -30.53 -1.60
CA LEU A 160 -32.02 -30.16 -2.05
C LEU A 160 -32.39 -30.97 -3.29
N ILE A 161 -33.50 -31.70 -3.24
CA ILE A 161 -34.06 -32.40 -4.38
C ILE A 161 -35.49 -31.88 -4.58
N ASP A 162 -35.72 -31.21 -5.71
CA ASP A 162 -36.97 -30.49 -6.02
C ASP A 162 -37.41 -29.57 -4.86
N GLU A 163 -36.46 -28.75 -4.38
CA GLU A 163 -36.65 -27.77 -3.29
C GLU A 163 -36.95 -28.36 -1.90
N ALA A 164 -37.13 -29.68 -1.80
CA ALA A 164 -37.21 -30.39 -0.53
C ALA A 164 -35.82 -30.81 -0.06
N GLU A 165 -35.51 -30.55 1.21
CA GLU A 165 -34.31 -31.08 1.85
C GLU A 165 -34.45 -32.60 2.04
N GLN A 166 -33.62 -33.38 1.35
CA GLN A 166 -33.62 -34.84 1.42
C GLN A 166 -32.46 -35.40 2.25
N GLY A 167 -31.55 -34.54 2.70
CA GLY A 167 -30.41 -34.90 3.51
C GLY A 167 -29.43 -33.75 3.65
N SER A 168 -28.30 -34.01 4.31
CA SER A 168 -27.25 -33.02 4.48
C SER A 168 -25.88 -33.66 4.34
N TYR A 169 -24.98 -33.00 3.61
CA TYR A 169 -23.56 -33.28 3.67
C TYR A 169 -22.92 -32.46 4.80
N ILE A 170 -22.19 -33.15 5.68
CA ILE A 170 -21.59 -32.55 6.87
C ILE A 170 -20.08 -32.73 6.75
N THR A 171 -19.35 -31.62 6.71
CA THR A 171 -17.88 -31.62 6.80
C THR A 171 -17.45 -30.91 8.07
N THR A 172 -16.32 -31.33 8.64
CA THR A 172 -15.67 -30.63 9.76
C THR A 172 -14.39 -30.03 9.24
N PRO A 173 -14.41 -28.74 8.82
CA PRO A 173 -13.23 -28.10 8.31
C PRO A 173 -12.13 -28.13 9.36
N HIS A 174 -10.96 -28.57 8.91
CA HIS A 174 -9.74 -28.48 9.68
C HIS A 174 -8.63 -28.19 8.70
N PHE A 175 -7.74 -27.30 9.08
CA PHE A 175 -6.58 -26.99 8.26
C PHE A 175 -5.32 -27.13 9.11
N SER A 176 -4.24 -27.48 8.44
CA SER A 176 -2.89 -27.29 8.93
C SER A 176 -2.21 -26.30 7.99
N ALA A 177 -1.58 -25.30 8.58
CA ALA A 177 -0.75 -24.35 7.86
C ALA A 177 0.60 -24.25 8.54
N LYS A 178 1.67 -24.24 7.76
CA LYS A 178 2.96 -23.85 8.28
C LYS A 178 3.07 -22.33 8.28
N THR A 179 3.63 -21.76 9.32
CA THR A 179 4.05 -20.37 9.38
C THR A 179 5.52 -20.26 8.99
N PRO A 180 5.98 -19.07 8.58
CA PRO A 180 7.36 -18.88 8.18
C PRO A 180 8.35 -19.06 9.34
N TYR A 181 7.89 -18.90 10.58
CA TYR A 181 8.64 -19.11 11.81
C TYR A 181 7.72 -19.63 12.92
N ASP A 182 8.30 -20.14 14.00
CA ASP A 182 7.57 -20.50 15.22
C ASP A 182 7.17 -19.23 15.96
N VAL A 183 5.87 -18.91 16.05
CA VAL A 183 5.42 -17.68 16.72
C VAL A 183 5.81 -17.65 18.19
N HIS A 184 6.08 -18.79 18.84
CA HIS A 184 6.56 -18.83 20.21
C HIS A 184 8.00 -18.31 20.39
N MET A 185 8.73 -18.06 19.29
CA MET A 185 10.04 -17.42 19.37
C MET A 185 10.00 -16.05 20.05
N PHE A 186 8.84 -15.37 20.09
CA PHE A 186 8.72 -14.10 20.80
C PHE A 186 9.00 -14.25 22.29
N ASP A 187 8.74 -15.40 22.91
CA ASP A 187 9.12 -15.64 24.31
C ASP A 187 10.65 -15.55 24.48
N ASP A 188 11.40 -16.15 23.55
CA ASP A 188 12.87 -16.12 23.57
C ASP A 188 13.41 -14.73 23.26
N VAL A 189 12.84 -14.02 22.27
CA VAL A 189 13.29 -12.66 21.91
C VAL A 189 12.97 -11.66 23.01
N ILE A 190 11.80 -11.76 23.66
CA ILE A 190 11.44 -10.93 24.82
C ILE A 190 12.41 -11.19 25.97
N ALA A 191 12.68 -12.47 26.29
CA ALA A 191 13.62 -12.80 27.36
C ALA A 191 15.04 -12.26 27.08
N LEU A 192 15.48 -12.31 25.83
CA LEU A 192 16.77 -11.74 25.41
C LEU A 192 16.78 -10.22 25.54
N ALA A 193 15.71 -9.53 25.12
CA ALA A 193 15.58 -8.08 25.26
C ALA A 193 15.57 -7.63 26.72
N GLU A 194 14.86 -8.36 27.60
CA GLU A 194 14.84 -8.11 29.04
C GLU A 194 16.24 -8.29 29.67
N ALA A 195 16.94 -9.37 29.31
CA ALA A 195 18.31 -9.61 29.77
C ALA A 195 19.25 -8.48 29.34
N TYR A 196 19.13 -8.05 28.09
CA TYR A 196 19.95 -6.97 27.54
C TYR A 196 19.69 -5.62 28.22
N ILE A 197 18.44 -5.27 28.54
CA ILE A 197 18.13 -4.08 29.35
C ILE A 197 18.87 -4.13 30.69
N HIS A 198 18.87 -5.30 31.34
CA HIS A 198 19.55 -5.48 32.62
C HIS A 198 21.08 -5.35 32.50
N GLU A 199 21.67 -5.87 31.43
CA GLU A 199 23.11 -5.75 31.15
C GLU A 199 23.51 -4.29 30.89
N VAL A 200 22.75 -3.56 30.08
CA VAL A 200 22.98 -2.12 29.83
C VAL A 200 22.88 -1.33 31.14
N GLN A 201 21.85 -1.58 31.96
CA GLN A 201 21.71 -0.94 33.27
C GLN A 201 22.91 -1.25 34.18
N THR A 202 23.35 -2.50 34.22
CA THR A 202 24.53 -2.91 34.99
C THR A 202 25.80 -2.21 34.50
N CYS A 203 25.98 -2.10 33.19
CA CYS A 203 27.10 -1.36 32.59
C CYS A 203 27.07 0.13 33.01
N MET A 204 25.89 0.76 33.00
CA MET A 204 25.74 2.16 33.43
C MET A 204 26.09 2.35 34.90
N GLU A 205 25.69 1.41 35.77
CA GLU A 205 26.05 1.42 37.19
C GLU A 205 27.56 1.27 37.42
N GLN A 206 28.23 0.43 36.61
CA GLN A 206 29.66 0.21 36.67
C GLN A 206 30.48 1.35 36.05
N ASN A 207 29.89 2.09 35.10
CA ASN A 207 30.55 3.14 34.34
C ASN A 207 29.77 4.47 34.43
N PRO A 208 29.66 5.10 35.62
CA PRO A 208 28.78 6.25 35.84
C PRO A 208 29.17 7.52 35.07
N ASP A 209 30.39 7.59 34.54
CA ASP A 209 30.89 8.70 33.73
C ASP A 209 30.74 8.43 32.20
N SER A 210 30.33 7.22 31.80
CA SER A 210 30.13 6.87 30.40
C SER A 210 28.74 7.30 29.90
N ASP A 211 28.65 7.62 28.61
CA ASP A 211 27.37 7.84 27.94
C ASP A 211 26.59 6.53 27.84
N ILE A 212 25.25 6.59 27.87
CA ILE A 212 24.38 5.42 27.72
C ILE A 212 24.63 4.71 26.39
N GLU A 213 24.96 5.47 25.33
CA GLU A 213 25.32 4.94 24.01
C GLU A 213 26.50 3.96 24.09
N PHE A 214 27.47 4.21 24.97
CA PHE A 214 28.61 3.31 25.16
C PHE A 214 28.14 1.95 25.68
N CYS A 215 27.27 1.93 26.69
CA CYS A 215 26.77 0.69 27.28
C CYS A 215 25.81 -0.07 26.33
N ILE A 216 24.99 0.65 25.57
CA ILE A 216 24.13 0.05 24.54
C ILE A 216 24.99 -0.70 23.52
N ILE A 217 26.04 -0.06 22.97
CA ILE A 217 26.89 -0.68 21.95
C ILE A 217 27.74 -1.83 22.54
N ALA A 218 28.29 -1.65 23.75
CA ALA A 218 29.20 -2.63 24.34
C ALA A 218 28.53 -3.97 24.68
N GLU A 219 27.27 -3.94 25.14
CA GLU A 219 26.53 -5.12 25.60
C GLU A 219 25.63 -5.71 24.51
N GLN A 220 25.63 -5.18 23.28
CA GLN A 220 24.70 -5.60 22.22
C GLN A 220 24.81 -7.12 21.95
N PRO A 221 23.71 -7.89 22.11
CA PRO A 221 23.70 -9.31 21.78
C PRO A 221 23.98 -9.52 20.29
N ALA A 222 24.75 -10.55 19.95
CA ALA A 222 25.06 -10.88 18.55
C ALA A 222 23.82 -11.18 17.69
N ALA A 223 22.69 -11.51 18.32
CA ALA A 223 21.42 -11.74 17.63
C ALA A 223 20.63 -10.46 17.31
N PHE A 224 21.05 -9.31 17.84
CA PHE A 224 20.46 -8.00 17.53
C PHE A 224 21.35 -7.24 16.56
N THR A 225 20.74 -6.59 15.58
CA THR A 225 21.37 -5.59 14.72
C THR A 225 20.76 -4.24 15.05
N MET A 226 21.51 -3.36 15.72
CA MET A 226 21.06 -2.00 16.01
C MET A 226 20.96 -1.17 14.73
N THR A 227 19.83 -0.49 14.51
CA THR A 227 19.56 0.29 13.29
C THR A 227 19.59 1.80 13.53
N SER A 228 19.11 2.25 14.68
CA SER A 228 19.17 3.66 15.07
C SER A 228 19.25 3.82 16.58
N ILE A 229 19.74 4.99 17.00
CA ILE A 229 19.85 5.37 18.41
C ILE A 229 19.52 6.85 18.54
N SER A 230 18.70 7.19 19.54
CA SER A 230 18.28 8.57 19.81
C SER A 230 18.15 8.76 21.32
N GLY A 231 19.15 9.41 21.91
CA GLY A 231 19.21 9.61 23.36
C GLY A 231 19.31 8.29 24.12
N ASN A 232 18.31 7.97 24.94
CA ASN A 232 18.24 6.73 25.72
C ASN A 232 17.39 5.64 25.05
N GLN A 233 17.11 5.76 23.77
CA GLN A 233 16.34 4.79 23.01
C GLN A 233 17.19 4.22 21.89
N ALA A 234 17.10 2.91 21.65
CA ALA A 234 17.76 2.25 20.53
C ALA A 234 16.78 1.30 19.82
N ALA A 235 16.80 1.36 18.49
CA ALA A 235 16.05 0.46 17.61
C ALA A 235 16.95 -0.72 17.20
N PHE A 236 16.36 -1.91 17.20
CA PHE A 236 17.02 -3.17 16.88
C PHE A 236 16.21 -3.95 15.84
N LEU A 237 16.93 -4.76 15.07
CA LEU A 237 16.39 -5.83 14.25
C LEU A 237 16.86 -7.16 14.84
N TYR A 238 15.92 -8.06 15.13
CA TYR A 238 16.22 -9.46 15.38
C TYR A 238 16.03 -10.25 14.08
N SER A 239 17.12 -10.72 13.49
CA SER A 239 17.09 -11.46 12.23
C SER A 239 16.89 -12.96 12.51
N ILE A 240 15.91 -13.57 11.83
CA ILE A 240 15.70 -15.02 11.86
C ILE A 240 16.53 -15.66 10.76
N ASP A 241 17.48 -16.52 11.13
CA ASP A 241 18.45 -17.12 10.21
C ASP A 241 17.80 -18.05 9.15
N LYS A 242 18.32 -17.99 7.92
CA LYS A 242 17.76 -18.53 6.67
C LYS A 242 17.69 -20.06 6.63
N GLU A 243 18.57 -20.75 7.36
CA GLU A 243 18.65 -22.23 7.33
C GLU A 243 17.40 -22.91 7.93
N ALA A 244 16.67 -22.24 8.84
CA ALA A 244 15.40 -22.74 9.37
C ALA A 244 14.21 -22.52 8.41
N PHE A 245 14.31 -21.55 7.51
CA PHE A 245 13.22 -21.05 6.67
C PHE A 245 13.06 -21.85 5.35
N VAL A 246 14.18 -22.16 4.68
CA VAL A 246 14.18 -22.68 3.30
C VAL A 246 13.79 -24.17 3.21
N THR A 247 13.99 -24.97 4.25
CA THR A 247 13.79 -26.42 4.18
C THR A 247 12.32 -26.88 4.22
N ARG A 248 11.33 -26.00 4.45
CA ARG A 248 9.95 -26.43 4.78
C ARG A 248 8.83 -25.96 3.86
N PHE A 249 9.10 -25.08 2.88
CA PHE A 249 8.07 -24.44 2.03
C PHE A 249 8.14 -24.78 0.54
N THR A 250 9.01 -25.69 0.10
CA THR A 250 9.17 -26.00 -1.33
C THR A 250 8.12 -26.98 -1.86
N GLY A 251 6.91 -26.44 -2.07
CA GLY A 251 6.13 -26.73 -3.28
C GLY A 251 6.10 -25.45 -4.09
N GLU A 252 6.90 -25.39 -5.14
CA GLU A 252 7.09 -24.29 -6.12
C GLU A 252 5.98 -23.20 -6.15
N GLU A 253 6.15 -22.12 -5.37
CA GLU A 253 5.96 -20.69 -5.74
C GLU A 253 5.69 -19.77 -4.52
N ARG A 254 6.56 -18.76 -4.40
CA ARG A 254 6.34 -17.37 -3.92
C ARG A 254 5.86 -17.13 -2.47
N LEU A 255 6.81 -17.18 -1.54
CA LEU A 255 7.02 -16.17 -0.48
C LEU A 255 8.49 -16.28 -0.04
N ALA A 256 9.41 -15.88 -0.93
CA ALA A 256 10.84 -15.88 -0.63
C ALA A 256 11.18 -14.61 0.17
N PHE A 257 11.01 -14.65 1.49
CA PHE A 257 11.73 -13.73 2.36
C PHE A 257 13.13 -14.31 2.56
N GLU A 258 14.18 -13.60 2.14
CA GLU A 258 15.56 -14.08 2.32
C GLU A 258 15.98 -14.09 3.79
N THR A 259 15.44 -13.15 4.55
CA THR A 259 15.52 -12.99 6.00
C THR A 259 14.20 -12.40 6.47
N LEU A 260 13.68 -12.89 7.60
CA LEU A 260 12.58 -12.24 8.31
C LEU A 260 13.17 -11.51 9.51
N GLU A 261 12.92 -10.21 9.59
CA GLU A 261 13.43 -9.35 10.65
C GLU A 261 12.28 -8.91 11.55
N ILE A 262 12.52 -8.94 12.85
CA ILE A 262 11.60 -8.45 13.87
C ILE A 262 12.15 -7.12 14.38
N PRO A 263 11.58 -5.98 13.93
CA PRO A 263 11.99 -4.67 14.44
C PRO A 263 11.37 -4.42 15.81
N PHE A 264 12.17 -3.95 16.76
CA PHE A 264 11.70 -3.47 18.05
C PHE A 264 12.66 -2.43 18.63
N ALA A 265 12.15 -1.52 19.44
CA ALA A 265 12.95 -0.49 20.08
C ALA A 265 12.89 -0.63 21.60
N LEU A 266 14.01 -0.33 22.26
CA LEU A 266 14.13 -0.36 23.70
C LEU A 266 14.46 1.04 24.23
N THR A 267 13.85 1.39 25.35
CA THR A 267 14.19 2.58 26.14
C THR A 267 14.97 2.18 27.37
N PHE A 268 16.06 2.88 27.67
CA PHE A 268 16.93 2.60 28.82
C PHE A 268 16.81 3.73 29.84
N SER A 269 16.55 3.38 31.09
CA SER A 269 16.48 4.36 32.17
C SER A 269 17.89 4.81 32.56
N ALA A 270 18.22 6.09 32.34
CA ALA A 270 19.46 6.66 32.87
C ALA A 270 19.36 6.84 34.40
N PRO A 271 20.43 6.55 35.17
CA PRO A 271 20.44 6.89 36.59
C PRO A 271 20.35 8.41 36.74
N VAL A 272 19.49 8.86 37.66
CA VAL A 272 19.04 10.26 37.90
C VAL A 272 20.18 11.28 38.18
N SER A 273 21.46 10.88 38.13
CA SER A 273 22.61 11.73 38.47
C SER A 273 23.50 12.19 37.32
N VAL A 274 23.20 11.84 36.06
CA VAL A 274 24.02 12.28 34.93
C VAL A 274 23.83 13.80 34.73
N LYS A 275 24.90 14.57 34.93
CA LYS A 275 24.93 16.02 34.67
C LYS A 275 24.43 16.27 33.24
N ALA A 276 23.45 17.15 33.14
CA ALA A 276 22.74 17.51 31.91
C ALA A 276 23.68 17.59 30.68
N PRO A 277 23.28 17.00 29.53
CA PRO A 277 24.05 17.12 28.30
C PRO A 277 24.20 18.58 27.92
N LYS A 278 25.34 18.93 27.32
CA LYS A 278 25.51 20.24 26.68
C LYS A 278 24.45 20.37 25.59
N VAL A 279 23.52 21.29 25.82
CA VAL A 279 22.48 21.70 24.87
C VAL A 279 23.16 22.15 23.57
N TYR A 280 22.97 21.38 22.50
CA TYR A 280 23.21 21.86 21.14
C TYR A 280 22.04 22.77 20.76
N ASP A 281 22.37 24.00 20.38
CA ASP A 281 21.43 25.06 20.05
C ASP A 281 20.66 24.74 18.75
N ARG A 282 19.35 24.47 18.85
CA ARG A 282 18.43 24.15 17.74
C ARG A 282 17.85 25.40 17.03
N ALA A 283 18.45 26.57 17.22
CA ALA A 283 17.97 27.83 16.65
C ALA A 283 17.93 27.96 15.09
N PRO A 284 18.65 27.19 14.25
CA PRO A 284 18.61 27.44 12.79
C PRO A 284 17.38 26.90 12.05
N GLN A 285 16.62 25.98 12.66
CA GLN A 285 15.58 25.22 11.93
C GLN A 285 14.26 25.99 11.80
N GLN A 286 13.95 26.88 12.75
CA GLN A 286 12.69 27.61 12.80
C GLN A 286 12.64 28.81 11.84
N GLN A 287 13.79 29.41 11.56
CA GLN A 287 13.92 30.55 10.62
C GLN A 287 13.85 30.11 9.14
N TYR A 288 13.97 28.81 8.87
CA TYR A 288 13.93 28.21 7.54
C TYR A 288 12.49 27.90 7.08
N TYR A 289 11.60 27.48 7.99
CA TYR A 289 10.17 27.25 7.67
C TYR A 289 9.41 28.56 7.36
N GLU A 290 9.79 29.68 7.98
CA GLU A 290 9.23 31.00 7.67
C GLU A 290 9.64 31.53 6.27
N GLN A 291 10.71 31.00 5.68
CA GLN A 291 11.14 31.34 4.31
C GLN A 291 10.44 30.47 3.25
N LEU A 292 10.02 29.24 3.60
CA LEU A 292 9.20 28.37 2.74
C LEU A 292 7.77 28.89 2.57
N GLU A 293 7.21 29.61 3.56
CA GLU A 293 5.89 30.24 3.49
C GLU A 293 5.78 31.40 2.49
N GLN A 294 6.91 31.93 1.97
CA GLN A 294 6.92 33.08 1.06
C GLN A 294 6.87 32.71 -0.44
N GLY A 295 6.59 31.45 -0.80
CA GLY A 295 6.17 31.10 -2.16
C GLY A 295 7.24 31.30 -3.25
N GLN A 296 8.52 31.18 -2.92
CA GLN A 296 9.54 30.96 -3.97
C GLN A 296 9.52 29.49 -4.36
N ALA A 297 8.73 29.17 -5.39
CA ALA A 297 8.82 27.92 -6.11
C ALA A 297 10.30 27.66 -6.46
N VAL A 298 10.85 26.54 -5.97
CA VAL A 298 12.10 26.00 -6.48
C VAL A 298 11.90 25.83 -7.98
N GLN A 299 12.65 26.61 -8.77
CA GLN A 299 12.60 26.50 -10.22
C GLN A 299 12.96 25.06 -10.59
N ASN A 300 11.97 24.32 -11.10
CA ASN A 300 12.19 23.04 -11.75
C ASN A 300 13.32 23.25 -12.78
N ALA A 301 14.30 22.35 -12.82
CA ALA A 301 15.37 22.35 -13.81
C ALA A 301 14.89 22.04 -15.25
N CYS A 302 13.60 22.19 -15.54
CA CYS A 302 13.03 22.17 -16.87
C CYS A 302 13.47 23.45 -17.62
N GLY A 303 14.71 23.45 -18.09
CA GLY A 303 15.36 24.60 -18.70
C GLY A 303 16.85 24.40 -18.99
N ILE A 304 17.41 23.24 -18.63
CA ILE A 304 18.72 22.82 -19.10
C ILE A 304 18.50 22.11 -20.44
N ASP A 305 18.92 22.72 -21.54
CA ASP A 305 18.95 22.10 -22.87
C ASP A 305 20.15 21.15 -22.93
N ILE A 306 19.87 19.85 -23.08
CA ILE A 306 20.88 18.81 -22.94
C ILE A 306 20.64 17.70 -23.97
N THR A 307 21.43 17.72 -25.03
CA THR A 307 21.49 16.59 -25.97
C THR A 307 22.60 15.65 -25.52
N PRO A 308 22.34 14.35 -25.25
CA PRO A 308 23.39 13.43 -24.87
C PRO A 308 24.38 13.22 -26.03
N SER A 309 25.68 13.19 -25.70
CA SER A 309 26.76 12.92 -26.67
C SER A 309 26.84 11.44 -27.12
N SER A 310 26.16 10.54 -26.41
CA SER A 310 26.17 9.09 -26.62
C SER A 310 24.78 8.48 -26.34
N GLU A 311 24.39 7.43 -27.07
CA GLU A 311 23.17 6.71 -26.77
C GLU A 311 23.33 5.89 -25.46
N PRO A 312 22.37 5.99 -24.52
CA PRO A 312 22.36 5.17 -23.31
C PRO A 312 22.08 3.70 -23.63
N SER A 313 22.58 2.79 -22.78
CA SER A 313 22.31 1.35 -22.85
C SER A 313 20.85 0.98 -22.56
N ILE A 314 20.09 1.90 -21.95
CA ILE A 314 18.70 1.73 -21.53
C ILE A 314 17.89 2.89 -22.09
N ARG A 315 16.70 2.60 -22.67
CA ARG A 315 15.70 3.59 -23.08
C ARG A 315 14.58 3.72 -22.05
N LEU A 316 14.32 4.93 -21.56
CA LEU A 316 13.20 5.27 -20.69
C LEU A 316 11.95 5.56 -21.55
N GLU A 317 11.06 4.58 -21.64
CA GLU A 317 9.72 4.73 -22.22
C GLU A 317 8.67 4.73 -21.11
N PRO A 318 7.53 5.44 -21.28
CA PRO A 318 6.39 5.30 -20.37
C PRO A 318 5.98 3.82 -20.20
N GLY A 319 5.86 3.35 -18.96
CA GLY A 319 5.57 1.94 -18.65
C GLY A 319 6.77 0.99 -18.73
N SER A 320 7.98 1.49 -19.02
CA SER A 320 9.20 0.72 -18.83
C SER A 320 9.38 0.31 -17.36
N THR A 321 10.12 -0.76 -17.12
CA THR A 321 10.43 -1.25 -15.77
C THR A 321 10.99 -0.13 -14.88
N TYR A 322 11.83 0.75 -15.42
CA TYR A 322 12.41 1.89 -14.71
C TYR A 322 11.40 2.98 -14.38
N ALA A 323 10.47 3.30 -15.29
CA ALA A 323 9.37 4.23 -15.02
C ALA A 323 8.45 3.71 -13.90
N VAL A 324 8.13 2.41 -13.90
CA VAL A 324 7.32 1.77 -12.85
C VAL A 324 8.03 1.80 -11.50
N GLN A 325 9.34 1.55 -11.46
CA GLN A 325 10.10 1.68 -10.21
C GLN A 325 10.22 3.12 -9.75
N TYR A 326 10.43 4.06 -10.67
CA TYR A 326 10.42 5.47 -10.32
C TYR A 326 9.10 5.89 -9.69
N ASP A 327 7.95 5.48 -10.25
CA ASP A 327 6.63 5.78 -9.67
C ASP A 327 6.47 5.25 -8.23
N ARG A 328 7.10 4.11 -7.90
CA ARG A 328 7.14 3.58 -6.52
C ARG A 328 7.89 4.51 -5.56
N TYR A 329 9.01 5.08 -5.99
CA TYR A 329 9.85 5.96 -5.17
C TYR A 329 9.60 7.46 -5.40
N ARG A 330 8.65 7.81 -6.26
CA ARG A 330 8.46 9.15 -6.80
C ARG A 330 8.33 10.21 -5.72
N THR A 331 7.43 9.99 -4.75
CA THR A 331 7.21 10.94 -3.66
C THR A 331 8.49 11.20 -2.87
N LEU A 332 9.25 10.16 -2.55
CA LEU A 332 10.49 10.30 -1.79
C LEU A 332 11.61 10.97 -2.59
N VAL A 333 11.74 10.63 -3.89
CA VAL A 333 12.71 11.24 -4.79
C VAL A 333 12.40 12.73 -5.00
N GLU A 334 11.14 13.07 -5.29
CA GLU A 334 10.70 14.46 -5.49
C GLU A 334 10.82 15.27 -4.18
N HIS A 335 10.43 14.70 -3.04
CA HIS A 335 10.55 15.34 -1.73
C HIS A 335 12.02 15.59 -1.36
N SER A 336 12.87 14.55 -1.44
CA SER A 336 14.30 14.67 -1.13
C SER A 336 15.01 15.66 -2.07
N ALA A 337 14.66 15.66 -3.36
CA ALA A 337 15.17 16.63 -4.32
C ALA A 337 14.76 18.07 -3.95
N SER A 338 13.49 18.26 -3.60
CA SER A 338 12.94 19.56 -3.19
C SER A 338 13.62 20.10 -1.93
N GLU A 339 13.77 19.27 -0.89
CA GLU A 339 14.46 19.68 0.35
C GLU A 339 15.90 20.12 0.12
N LYS A 340 16.57 19.53 -0.87
CA LYS A 340 17.97 19.82 -1.18
C LYS A 340 18.16 20.82 -2.33
N ALA A 341 17.07 21.36 -2.88
CA ALA A 341 17.07 22.28 -4.02
C ALA A 341 17.83 21.72 -5.24
N ILE A 342 17.63 20.45 -5.56
CA ILE A 342 18.20 19.77 -6.74
C ILE A 342 17.10 19.21 -7.63
N ALA A 343 17.41 18.91 -8.90
CA ALA A 343 16.42 18.31 -9.79
C ALA A 343 16.23 16.81 -9.47
N PRO A 344 14.99 16.29 -9.44
CA PRO A 344 14.73 14.86 -9.21
C PRO A 344 15.44 13.93 -10.20
N ALA A 345 15.69 14.42 -11.43
CA ALA A 345 16.42 13.68 -12.47
C ALA A 345 17.85 13.28 -12.05
N TYR A 346 18.54 14.06 -11.21
CA TYR A 346 19.87 13.68 -10.70
C TYR A 346 19.80 12.43 -9.82
N ILE A 347 18.81 12.39 -8.93
CA ILE A 347 18.59 11.25 -8.03
C ILE A 347 18.18 10.04 -8.87
N ALA A 348 17.18 10.18 -9.75
CA ALA A 348 16.71 9.09 -10.59
C ALA A 348 17.81 8.47 -11.47
N ALA A 349 18.71 9.29 -12.02
CA ALA A 349 19.86 8.82 -12.79
C ALA A 349 20.82 7.95 -11.96
N ILE A 350 21.10 8.36 -10.71
CA ILE A 350 21.93 7.60 -9.78
C ILE A 350 21.23 6.28 -9.42
N LEU A 351 19.94 6.30 -9.07
CA LEU A 351 19.21 5.08 -8.73
C LEU A 351 19.19 4.08 -9.89
N THR A 352 19.08 4.59 -11.13
CA THR A 352 19.15 3.76 -12.34
C THR A 352 20.51 3.09 -12.46
N LYS A 353 21.60 3.85 -12.28
CA LYS A 353 22.96 3.32 -12.46
C LYS A 353 23.41 2.38 -11.35
N GLU A 354 23.13 2.75 -10.11
CA GLU A 354 23.66 2.04 -8.94
C GLU A 354 22.99 0.68 -8.74
N SER A 355 21.69 0.60 -9.01
CA SER A 355 20.91 -0.59 -8.62
C SER A 355 19.77 -0.92 -9.57
N SER A 356 19.59 -0.17 -10.67
CA SER A 356 18.38 -0.27 -11.50
C SER A 356 17.11 -0.06 -10.67
N PHE A 357 17.12 0.92 -9.76
CA PHE A 357 16.07 1.12 -8.73
C PHE A 357 15.84 -0.12 -7.84
N GLY A 358 16.93 -0.79 -7.46
CA GLY A 358 16.92 -1.94 -6.58
C GLY A 358 16.58 -3.27 -7.26
N LEU A 359 16.50 -3.29 -8.59
CA LEU A 359 16.20 -4.49 -9.37
C LEU A 359 17.41 -5.36 -9.64
N ASN A 360 18.62 -4.80 -9.55
CA ASN A 360 19.84 -5.56 -9.82
C ASN A 360 20.30 -6.28 -8.54
N GLU A 361 19.84 -7.50 -8.35
CA GLU A 361 20.15 -8.35 -7.18
C GLU A 361 21.66 -8.66 -7.10
N ASP A 362 22.35 -8.74 -8.24
CA ASP A 362 23.78 -9.07 -8.31
C ASP A 362 24.68 -8.01 -7.65
N VAL A 363 24.21 -6.75 -7.55
CA VAL A 363 24.96 -5.66 -6.89
C VAL A 363 25.13 -5.95 -5.39
N TYR A 364 24.21 -6.68 -4.77
CA TYR A 364 24.21 -6.93 -3.33
C TYR A 364 25.16 -8.06 -2.91
N ALA A 365 25.49 -9.00 -3.81
CA ALA A 365 26.31 -10.17 -3.50
C ALA A 365 27.79 -9.84 -3.23
N GLU A 366 28.29 -8.68 -3.66
CA GLU A 366 29.70 -8.27 -3.51
C GLU A 366 29.90 -7.07 -2.57
N GLY A 367 28.96 -6.82 -1.64
CA GLY A 367 29.01 -5.67 -0.73
C GLY A 367 28.42 -4.39 -1.33
N GLY A 368 27.33 -4.56 -2.08
CA GLY A 368 26.57 -3.49 -2.74
C GLY A 368 26.14 -2.38 -1.79
N THR A 369 26.02 -1.17 -2.34
CA THR A 369 25.84 0.07 -1.59
C THR A 369 24.39 0.59 -1.57
N GLY A 370 23.39 -0.30 -1.64
CA GLY A 370 21.97 0.05 -1.60
C GLY A 370 21.42 0.65 -2.90
N ILE A 371 20.14 1.07 -2.88
CA ILE A 371 19.43 1.57 -4.08
C ILE A 371 20.14 2.75 -4.76
N ALA A 372 20.88 3.55 -3.98
CA ALA A 372 21.53 4.78 -4.46
C ALA A 372 23.07 4.76 -4.38
N GLY A 373 23.66 3.63 -4.00
CA GLY A 373 25.12 3.52 -3.87
C GLY A 373 25.72 4.39 -2.76
N CYS A 374 24.92 4.91 -1.83
CA CYS A 374 25.36 5.89 -0.85
C CYS A 374 26.01 5.20 0.35
N LYS A 375 27.33 5.32 0.48
CA LYS A 375 28.11 4.65 1.53
C LYS A 375 27.80 5.11 2.97
N ALA A 376 27.13 6.24 3.13
CA ALA A 376 26.77 6.81 4.43
C ALA A 376 25.36 6.38 4.90
N ALA A 377 24.69 5.51 4.15
CA ALA A 377 23.39 4.94 4.49
C ALA A 377 23.48 3.39 4.49
N PRO A 378 22.48 2.69 5.07
CA PRO A 378 22.40 1.23 5.10
C PRO A 378 22.57 0.57 3.72
N GLN A 379 23.23 -0.58 3.63
CA GLN A 379 23.65 -1.19 2.35
C GLN A 379 22.51 -1.82 1.51
N ASP A 380 21.27 -1.72 1.97
CA ASP A 380 20.06 -2.26 1.33
C ASP A 380 19.28 -1.19 0.54
N ASN A 381 18.13 -1.57 -0.03
CA ASN A 381 17.24 -0.66 -0.76
C ASN A 381 16.47 0.32 0.18
N ASP A 382 17.02 0.65 1.35
CA ASP A 382 16.39 1.49 2.35
C ASP A 382 16.11 2.91 1.80
N PRO A 383 14.93 3.50 2.05
CA PRO A 383 14.60 4.89 1.71
C PRO A 383 15.69 5.93 2.04
N GLN A 384 16.45 5.74 3.11
CA GLN A 384 17.56 6.59 3.54
C GLN A 384 18.68 6.68 2.49
N GLN A 385 18.85 5.68 1.63
CA GLN A 385 19.78 5.73 0.50
C GLN A 385 19.44 6.89 -0.46
N ILE A 386 18.14 7.12 -0.71
CA ILE A 386 17.66 8.19 -1.59
C ILE A 386 17.92 9.56 -0.95
N THR A 387 17.64 9.69 0.35
CA THR A 387 17.92 10.91 1.12
C THR A 387 19.43 11.19 1.20
N CYS A 388 20.23 10.15 1.40
CA CYS A 388 21.69 10.21 1.41
C CYS A 388 22.26 10.66 0.06
N ALA A 389 21.73 10.12 -1.05
CA ALA A 389 22.11 10.55 -2.40
C ALA A 389 21.75 12.02 -2.63
N ALA A 390 20.55 12.44 -2.24
CA ALA A 390 20.13 13.84 -2.34
C ALA A 390 21.04 14.78 -1.52
N GLN A 391 21.38 14.40 -0.29
CA GLN A 391 22.27 15.18 0.56
C GLN A 391 23.70 15.23 0.01
N THR A 392 24.18 14.14 -0.58
CA THR A 392 25.48 14.10 -1.25
C THR A 392 25.49 15.02 -2.46
N LEU A 393 24.45 14.97 -3.30
CA LEU A 393 24.27 15.85 -4.44
C LEU A 393 24.12 17.33 -4.03
N GLN A 394 23.51 17.64 -2.90
CA GLN A 394 23.40 19.01 -2.41
C GLN A 394 24.77 19.70 -2.29
N ARG A 395 25.79 18.96 -1.82
CA ARG A 395 27.18 19.45 -1.70
C ARG A 395 27.79 19.81 -3.06
N ALA A 396 27.24 19.26 -4.14
CA ALA A 396 27.65 19.54 -5.50
C ALA A 396 27.13 20.89 -6.02
N PHE A 397 25.97 21.34 -5.54
CA PHE A 397 25.39 22.64 -5.92
C PHE A 397 25.79 23.76 -4.96
N HIS A 398 26.10 23.40 -3.71
CA HIS A 398 26.53 24.33 -2.67
C HIS A 398 27.81 23.83 -1.98
N PRO A 399 28.97 23.84 -2.67
CA PRO A 399 30.23 23.44 -2.05
C PRO A 399 30.59 24.41 -0.93
N THR A 400 30.57 23.92 0.32
CA THR A 400 30.79 24.72 1.53
C THR A 400 32.26 25.12 1.75
N SER A 401 33.19 24.50 1.01
CA SER A 401 34.61 24.83 1.07
C SER A 401 35.28 24.64 -0.29
N SER A 402 36.37 25.37 -0.53
CA SER A 402 37.26 25.17 -1.68
C SER A 402 37.96 23.80 -1.68
N GLN A 403 37.89 23.07 -0.56
CA GLN A 403 38.43 21.72 -0.42
C GLN A 403 37.41 20.64 -0.80
N SER A 404 36.14 20.99 -1.03
CA SER A 404 35.15 20.04 -1.52
C SER A 404 35.59 19.50 -2.89
N PRO A 405 35.56 18.18 -3.12
CA PRO A 405 35.83 17.61 -4.44
C PRO A 405 34.92 18.18 -5.55
N TYR A 406 33.71 18.62 -5.18
CA TYR A 406 32.76 19.27 -6.10
C TYR A 406 33.11 20.73 -6.46
N ALA A 407 34.06 21.36 -5.76
CA ALA A 407 34.48 22.73 -6.06
C ALA A 407 35.09 22.83 -7.47
N ALA A 408 35.80 21.78 -7.91
CA ALA A 408 36.37 21.70 -9.25
C ALA A 408 35.31 21.65 -10.37
N CYS A 409 34.06 21.27 -10.06
CA CYS A 409 32.99 21.17 -11.04
C CYS A 409 32.31 22.52 -11.33
N GLN A 410 32.50 23.55 -10.50
CA GLN A 410 31.70 24.79 -10.59
C GLN A 410 32.02 25.67 -11.79
N SER A 411 33.25 25.63 -12.29
CA SER A 411 33.72 26.45 -13.42
C SER A 411 33.56 25.78 -14.79
N LEU A 412 32.96 24.60 -14.84
CA LEU A 412 32.77 23.81 -16.06
C LEU A 412 31.50 24.23 -16.80
N THR A 413 31.41 23.85 -18.09
CA THR A 413 30.15 23.97 -18.84
C THR A 413 29.07 23.09 -18.22
N THR A 414 27.80 23.28 -18.58
CA THR A 414 26.69 22.53 -17.95
C THR A 414 26.85 21.01 -18.05
N GLU A 415 27.14 20.49 -19.24
CA GLU A 415 27.39 19.06 -19.45
C GLU A 415 28.58 18.56 -18.61
N GLU A 416 29.74 19.22 -18.76
CA GLU A 416 30.97 18.85 -18.06
C GLU A 416 30.82 18.95 -16.53
N LYS A 417 30.04 19.93 -16.06
CA LYS A 417 29.68 20.09 -14.65
C LYS A 417 28.89 18.88 -14.18
N ILE A 418 27.86 18.46 -14.90
CA ILE A 418 27.01 17.33 -14.51
C ILE A 418 27.81 16.03 -14.50
N LYS A 419 28.60 15.77 -15.55
CA LYS A 419 29.51 14.61 -15.60
C LYS A 419 30.54 14.66 -14.47
N CYS A 420 31.10 15.83 -14.17
CA CYS A 420 31.98 16.02 -13.02
C CYS A 420 31.30 15.68 -11.69
N ILE A 421 30.04 16.11 -11.49
CA ILE A 421 29.25 15.78 -10.30
C ILE A 421 29.07 14.26 -10.16
N PHE A 422 28.73 13.55 -11.23
CA PHE A 422 28.58 12.10 -11.19
C PHE A 422 29.90 11.35 -10.96
N SER A 423 31.02 11.83 -11.55
CA SER A 423 32.34 11.28 -11.24
C SER A 423 32.68 11.45 -9.76
N VAL A 424 32.45 12.64 -9.19
CA VAL A 424 32.71 12.90 -7.78
C VAL A 424 31.77 12.06 -6.89
N TYR A 425 30.52 11.88 -7.27
CA TYR A 425 29.59 11.01 -6.53
C TYR A 425 30.13 9.57 -6.42
N ASN A 426 30.62 9.02 -7.53
CA ASN A 426 31.12 7.65 -7.59
C ASN A 426 32.46 7.45 -6.86
N THR A 427 33.46 8.31 -7.16
CA THR A 427 34.83 8.07 -6.69
C THR A 427 35.32 9.04 -5.62
N GLY A 428 34.58 10.13 -5.38
CA GLY A 428 35.05 11.26 -4.60
C GLY A 428 36.01 12.19 -5.36
N TYR A 429 36.23 11.96 -6.67
CA TYR A 429 37.18 12.75 -7.47
C TYR A 429 36.56 13.29 -8.77
N PRO A 430 36.93 14.52 -9.19
CA PRO A 430 36.46 15.11 -10.45
C PRO A 430 37.10 14.43 -11.68
N LEU A 431 36.53 14.64 -12.87
CA LEU A 431 37.00 14.04 -14.13
C LEU A 431 38.46 14.37 -14.48
N THR A 432 38.96 15.50 -14.02
CA THR A 432 40.36 15.94 -14.25
C THR A 432 41.37 15.22 -13.35
N HIS A 433 40.90 14.51 -12.33
CA HIS A 433 41.73 13.74 -11.43
C HIS A 433 41.96 12.33 -12.00
N GLN A 434 43.15 11.76 -11.77
CA GLN A 434 43.51 10.42 -12.27
C GLN A 434 42.61 9.28 -11.76
N ASN A 435 41.90 9.51 -10.64
CA ASN A 435 40.92 8.58 -10.05
C ASN A 435 39.46 9.00 -10.35
N GLY A 436 39.24 9.98 -11.23
CA GLY A 436 37.90 10.26 -11.75
C GLY A 436 37.39 9.09 -12.58
N ASN A 437 36.07 8.91 -12.65
CA ASN A 437 35.45 7.83 -13.42
C ASN A 437 34.62 8.40 -14.58
N PRO A 438 35.26 8.64 -15.75
CA PRO A 438 34.58 9.21 -16.90
C PRO A 438 33.51 8.28 -17.47
N GLU A 439 33.74 6.95 -17.44
CA GLU A 439 32.79 5.96 -17.95
C GLU A 439 31.50 5.96 -17.13
N TYR A 440 31.60 5.92 -15.80
CA TYR A 440 30.43 6.05 -14.92
C TYR A 440 29.72 7.39 -15.14
N ALA A 441 30.47 8.49 -15.22
CA ALA A 441 29.90 9.82 -15.39
C ALA A 441 29.13 9.97 -16.71
N ASP A 442 29.66 9.44 -17.81
CA ASP A 442 29.01 9.45 -19.12
C ASP A 442 27.72 8.62 -19.11
N GLU A 443 27.72 7.46 -18.45
CA GLU A 443 26.54 6.59 -18.36
C GLU A 443 25.44 7.21 -17.48
N VAL A 444 25.78 7.72 -16.29
CA VAL A 444 24.79 8.39 -15.43
C VAL A 444 24.27 9.66 -16.08
N TYR A 445 25.11 10.39 -16.81
CA TYR A 445 24.67 11.54 -17.58
C TYR A 445 23.64 11.14 -18.65
N ALA A 446 23.83 10.02 -19.34
CA ALA A 446 22.87 9.54 -20.32
C ALA A 446 21.54 9.06 -19.68
N TYR A 447 21.54 8.57 -18.43
CA TYR A 447 20.29 8.36 -17.68
C TYR A 447 19.67 9.68 -17.24
N PHE A 448 20.48 10.64 -16.81
CA PHE A 448 20.02 11.96 -16.39
C PHE A 448 19.33 12.70 -17.53
N THR A 449 19.87 12.70 -18.75
CA THR A 449 19.21 13.35 -19.89
C THR A 449 17.85 12.72 -20.20
N GLN A 450 17.74 11.39 -20.12
CA GLN A 450 16.47 10.70 -20.31
C GLN A 450 15.48 10.97 -19.17
N TRP A 451 15.91 10.95 -17.91
CA TRP A 451 15.05 11.28 -16.78
C TRP A 451 14.64 12.75 -16.79
N ASN A 452 15.54 13.64 -17.19
CA ASN A 452 15.25 15.05 -17.37
C ASN A 452 14.22 15.23 -18.48
N ALA A 453 14.35 14.56 -19.62
CA ALA A 453 13.33 14.57 -20.68
C ALA A 453 12.02 13.89 -20.24
N TYR A 454 12.07 12.82 -19.46
CA TYR A 454 10.87 12.12 -18.96
C TYR A 454 10.09 12.98 -17.95
N LEU A 455 10.80 13.68 -17.05
CA LEU A 455 10.24 14.54 -16.02
C LEU A 455 9.95 15.96 -16.53
N CYS A 456 10.59 16.37 -17.62
CA CYS A 456 10.44 17.64 -18.32
C CYS A 456 10.36 17.42 -19.85
N PRO A 457 9.30 16.77 -20.39
CA PRO A 457 9.20 16.49 -21.82
C PRO A 457 9.26 17.76 -22.67
N GLU A 458 9.95 17.70 -23.82
CA GLU A 458 10.09 18.80 -24.78
C GLU A 458 8.74 19.35 -25.28
N GLU A 459 7.68 18.54 -25.19
CA GLU A 459 6.29 18.96 -25.44
C GLU A 459 5.79 20.04 -24.45
N ALA A 460 6.50 20.26 -23.34
CA ALA A 460 6.31 21.40 -22.43
C ALA A 460 6.98 22.69 -22.93
N GLN A 461 7.80 22.65 -23.99
CA GLN A 461 8.54 23.80 -24.51
C GLN A 461 8.22 24.17 -25.96
N GLU A 462 7.91 23.25 -26.88
CA GLU A 462 7.48 23.60 -28.25
C GLU A 462 6.36 22.68 -28.75
N GLY A 463 5.19 23.25 -29.05
CA GLY A 463 3.93 22.52 -29.07
C GLY A 463 3.61 21.65 -30.30
N VAL A 464 2.85 20.58 -30.07
CA VAL A 464 1.87 19.97 -30.99
C VAL A 464 0.69 19.38 -30.19
N GLY A 465 -0.55 19.74 -30.55
CA GLY A 465 -1.65 18.77 -30.61
C GLY A 465 -2.52 18.47 -29.37
N GLN A 466 -3.16 19.49 -28.80
CA GLN A 466 -4.48 19.44 -28.10
C GLN A 466 -4.66 18.45 -26.92
N TYR A 467 -4.00 18.71 -25.81
CA TYR A 467 -4.60 19.26 -24.58
C TYR A 467 -3.43 19.80 -23.74
N PRO A 468 -3.38 21.10 -23.36
CA PRO A 468 -2.22 21.66 -22.68
C PRO A 468 -2.08 21.05 -21.28
N GLN A 469 -1.03 20.27 -21.03
CA GLN A 469 -0.63 19.98 -19.66
C GLN A 469 -0.07 21.27 -19.05
N GLY A 470 -0.72 21.73 -17.98
CA GLY A 470 -0.28 22.88 -17.18
C GLY A 470 -1.21 24.09 -17.20
N GLN A 471 -2.29 24.08 -17.99
CA GLN A 471 -3.34 25.07 -17.83
C GLN A 471 -4.69 24.38 -17.77
N CYS A 472 -5.40 24.67 -16.69
CA CYS A 472 -6.82 24.36 -16.62
C CYS A 472 -7.56 25.13 -17.71
N ASP A 473 -8.65 24.56 -18.23
CA ASP A 473 -9.50 25.24 -19.21
C ASP A 473 -9.91 26.64 -18.68
N SER A 474 -10.19 27.58 -19.58
CA SER A 474 -10.64 28.92 -19.20
C SER A 474 -11.84 28.84 -18.24
N GLY A 475 -11.68 29.38 -17.03
CA GLY A 475 -12.68 29.28 -15.94
C GLY A 475 -12.28 28.33 -14.81
N TYR A 476 -11.19 27.58 -14.95
CA TYR A 476 -10.66 26.68 -13.94
C TYR A 476 -9.25 27.10 -13.49
N VAL A 477 -8.89 26.77 -12.26
CA VAL A 477 -7.65 27.07 -11.55
C VAL A 477 -7.02 25.77 -11.11
N GLN A 478 -5.70 25.68 -11.26
CA GLN A 478 -4.94 24.52 -10.82
C GLN A 478 -4.74 24.57 -9.30
N VAL A 479 -5.16 23.50 -8.60
CA VAL A 479 -5.06 23.39 -7.13
C VAL A 479 -4.00 22.39 -6.66
N ALA A 480 -3.48 21.57 -7.57
CA ALA A 480 -2.31 20.71 -7.32
C ALA A 480 -1.58 20.40 -8.64
N MET A 481 -0.28 20.09 -8.54
CA MET A 481 0.56 19.76 -9.70
C MET A 481 0.02 18.55 -10.46
N THR A 482 -0.39 17.49 -9.76
CA THR A 482 -0.95 16.28 -10.36
C THR A 482 -2.07 15.67 -9.52
N CYS A 483 -3.15 15.26 -10.19
CA CYS A 483 -4.17 14.34 -9.71
C CYS A 483 -3.73 12.90 -10.02
N GLY A 484 -4.43 11.90 -9.48
CA GLY A 484 -4.20 10.49 -9.83
C GLY A 484 -4.23 10.30 -11.36
N GLY A 485 -3.15 9.77 -11.93
CA GLY A 485 -2.99 9.60 -13.38
C GLY A 485 -2.23 10.72 -14.11
N GLY A 486 -1.51 11.59 -13.38
CA GLY A 486 -0.51 12.50 -13.97
C GLY A 486 -1.04 13.76 -14.65
N ARG A 487 -2.32 14.13 -14.43
CA ARG A 487 -2.96 15.34 -15.01
C ARG A 487 -3.05 16.46 -13.98
N PRO A 488 -3.04 17.75 -14.38
CA PRO A 488 -3.23 18.86 -13.44
C PRO A 488 -4.59 18.76 -12.72
N CYS A 489 -4.61 18.98 -11.41
CA CYS A 489 -5.86 19.06 -10.67
C CYS A 489 -6.50 20.43 -10.90
N CYS A 490 -7.53 20.46 -11.73
CA CYS A 490 -8.26 21.68 -12.06
C CYS A 490 -9.59 21.74 -11.31
N VAL A 491 -9.93 22.90 -10.76
CA VAL A 491 -11.24 23.18 -10.15
C VAL A 491 -11.66 24.61 -10.52
N THR A 492 -12.89 25.05 -10.29
CA THR A 492 -13.24 26.45 -10.57
C THR A 492 -12.52 27.42 -9.62
N SER A 493 -12.51 28.72 -9.92
CA SER A 493 -11.97 29.73 -9.00
C SER A 493 -12.66 29.74 -7.63
N GLU A 494 -13.95 29.42 -7.59
CA GLU A 494 -14.74 29.38 -6.36
C GLU A 494 -14.33 28.17 -5.50
N ALA A 495 -14.17 27.00 -6.13
CA ALA A 495 -13.64 25.80 -5.50
C ALA A 495 -12.17 25.95 -5.05
N ALA A 496 -11.34 26.65 -5.83
CA ALA A 496 -9.97 26.95 -5.45
C ALA A 496 -9.89 27.82 -4.18
N ALA A 497 -10.79 28.81 -4.05
CA ALA A 497 -10.89 29.64 -2.87
C ALA A 497 -11.34 28.83 -1.64
N ALA A 498 -12.35 27.97 -1.79
CA ALA A 498 -12.79 27.05 -0.75
C ALA A 498 -11.66 26.12 -0.29
N ARG A 499 -10.86 25.59 -1.23
CA ARG A 499 -9.67 24.80 -0.91
C ARG A 499 -8.61 25.59 -0.14
N GLN A 500 -8.35 26.84 -0.55
CA GLN A 500 -7.37 27.69 0.12
C GLN A 500 -7.76 27.94 1.59
N SER A 501 -9.06 28.05 1.87
CA SER A 501 -9.58 28.12 3.24
C SER A 501 -9.28 26.85 4.06
N VAL A 502 -9.30 25.67 3.44
CA VAL A 502 -8.91 24.42 4.11
C VAL A 502 -7.44 24.46 4.54
N GLN A 503 -6.55 24.94 3.67
CA GLN A 503 -5.12 25.02 3.96
C GLN A 503 -4.75 26.07 5.01
N GLN A 504 -5.60 27.07 5.19
CA GLN A 504 -5.45 28.13 6.20
C GLN A 504 -6.10 27.76 7.53
N ASN A 505 -6.72 26.58 7.64
CA ASN A 505 -7.32 26.12 8.87
C ASN A 505 -6.20 25.90 9.92
N PRO A 506 -6.30 26.52 11.12
CA PRO A 506 -5.25 26.45 12.15
C PRO A 506 -5.06 25.06 12.76
N ASP A 507 -5.91 24.08 12.45
CA ASP A 507 -5.74 22.69 12.86
C ASP A 507 -4.64 22.02 12.02
N LYS A 508 -3.40 22.03 12.53
CA LYS A 508 -2.17 21.66 11.81
C LYS A 508 -2.00 20.15 11.56
N ASP A 509 -2.85 19.32 12.15
CA ASP A 509 -2.72 17.86 12.10
C ASP A 509 -3.48 17.23 10.92
N PHE A 510 -4.05 18.06 10.03
CA PHE A 510 -4.80 17.59 8.87
C PHE A 510 -4.06 17.86 7.55
N SER A 511 -3.55 16.79 6.93
CA SER A 511 -2.97 16.83 5.59
C SER A 511 -3.73 15.91 4.64
N PHE A 512 -3.99 16.36 3.41
CA PHE A 512 -4.64 15.56 2.39
C PHE A 512 -4.05 15.85 1.00
N VAL A 513 -4.18 14.87 0.12
CA VAL A 513 -3.86 15.00 -1.30
C VAL A 513 -5.12 14.96 -2.13
N ILE A 514 -5.21 15.82 -3.13
CA ILE A 514 -6.29 15.76 -4.12
C ILE A 514 -5.97 14.61 -5.07
N THR A 515 -6.85 13.62 -5.14
CA THR A 515 -6.71 12.43 -5.98
C THR A 515 -7.50 12.54 -7.27
N SER A 516 -8.61 13.28 -7.28
CA SER A 516 -9.40 13.63 -8.47
C SER A 516 -10.01 15.02 -8.32
N ALA A 517 -10.29 15.69 -9.44
CA ALA A 517 -10.86 17.03 -9.50
C ALA A 517 -11.75 17.16 -10.76
N TYR A 518 -11.69 18.28 -11.49
CA TYR A 518 -12.41 18.46 -12.75
C TYR A 518 -12.12 17.33 -13.75
N ARG A 519 -13.19 16.86 -14.40
CA ARG A 519 -13.13 15.86 -15.46
C ARG A 519 -14.06 16.30 -16.58
N SER A 520 -13.54 16.41 -17.81
CA SER A 520 -14.38 16.77 -18.96
C SER A 520 -15.50 15.74 -19.17
N LEU A 521 -16.61 16.19 -19.75
CA LEU A 521 -17.75 15.32 -20.07
C LEU A 521 -17.35 14.15 -20.98
N GLU A 522 -16.46 14.41 -21.95
CA GLU A 522 -15.90 13.39 -22.83
C GLU A 522 -15.15 12.31 -22.04
N ARG A 523 -14.25 12.72 -21.13
CA ARG A 523 -13.51 11.78 -20.29
C ARG A 523 -14.44 11.02 -19.34
N GLN A 524 -15.48 11.67 -18.83
CA GLN A 524 -16.47 10.98 -18.00
C GLN A 524 -17.22 9.89 -18.78
N ARG A 525 -17.52 10.13 -20.06
CA ARG A 525 -18.12 9.12 -20.95
C ARG A 525 -17.18 7.94 -21.20
N GLU A 526 -15.90 8.19 -21.42
CA GLU A 526 -14.91 7.12 -21.54
C GLU A 526 -14.84 6.28 -20.26
N LEU A 527 -14.70 6.95 -19.11
CA LEU A 527 -14.61 6.28 -17.82
C LEU A 527 -15.85 5.45 -17.51
N TYR A 528 -17.05 5.96 -17.86
CA TYR A 528 -18.29 5.22 -17.71
C TYR A 528 -18.38 4.00 -18.65
N ARG A 529 -17.84 4.09 -19.87
CA ARG A 529 -17.74 2.90 -20.76
C ARG A 529 -16.79 1.85 -20.20
N GLU A 530 -15.69 2.28 -19.58
CA GLU A 530 -14.67 1.39 -18.98
C GLU A 530 -15.18 0.72 -17.70
N LEU A 531 -15.81 1.48 -16.80
CA LEU A 531 -16.14 1.04 -15.44
C LEU A 531 -17.62 0.71 -15.24
N GLY A 532 -18.48 1.00 -16.22
CA GLY A 532 -19.93 0.83 -16.09
C GLY A 532 -20.51 1.63 -14.93
N SER A 533 -21.42 1.02 -14.17
CA SER A 533 -22.08 1.65 -13.02
C SER A 533 -21.15 1.96 -11.84
N ALA A 534 -19.87 1.57 -11.90
CA ALA A 534 -18.86 1.98 -10.92
C ALA A 534 -18.32 3.39 -11.15
N ALA A 535 -18.66 4.03 -12.27
CA ALA A 535 -18.44 5.46 -12.50
C ALA A 535 -19.79 6.20 -12.55
N CYS A 536 -19.79 7.48 -12.19
CA CYS A 536 -20.96 8.35 -12.36
C CYS A 536 -21.40 8.35 -13.83
N ASN A 537 -22.70 8.16 -14.07
CA ASN A 537 -23.24 8.16 -15.42
C ASN A 537 -23.29 9.60 -15.97
N PRO A 538 -22.53 9.94 -17.03
CA PRO A 538 -22.48 11.30 -17.56
C PRO A 538 -23.81 11.80 -18.12
N ASP A 539 -24.74 10.90 -18.47
CA ASP A 539 -25.98 11.24 -19.18
C ASP A 539 -27.23 11.09 -18.28
N ALA A 540 -27.12 10.48 -17.10
CA ALA A 540 -28.26 10.25 -16.20
C ALA A 540 -28.38 11.30 -15.09
N HIS A 541 -27.27 11.84 -14.59
CA HIS A 541 -27.20 12.96 -13.65
C HIS A 541 -25.82 13.59 -13.75
N GLU A 542 -25.71 14.92 -13.68
CA GLU A 542 -24.43 15.62 -13.84
C GLU A 542 -23.42 15.06 -12.84
N CYS A 543 -22.42 14.34 -13.35
CA CYS A 543 -21.34 13.86 -12.51
C CYS A 543 -20.66 15.08 -11.87
N PRO A 544 -20.57 15.19 -10.54
CA PRO A 544 -20.09 16.43 -9.91
C PRO A 544 -18.71 16.88 -10.41
N HIS A 545 -17.83 15.93 -10.77
CA HIS A 545 -16.52 16.22 -11.36
C HIS A 545 -16.59 17.00 -12.69
N THR A 546 -17.69 16.94 -13.45
CA THR A 546 -17.82 17.71 -14.70
C THR A 546 -18.12 19.19 -14.47
N THR A 547 -18.45 19.59 -13.24
CA THR A 547 -18.64 21.00 -12.85
C THR A 547 -17.32 21.70 -12.48
N GLY A 548 -16.30 20.90 -12.13
CA GLY A 548 -15.06 21.35 -11.50
C GLY A 548 -15.23 21.98 -10.12
N ASN A 549 -16.38 21.78 -9.48
CA ASN A 549 -16.65 22.12 -8.09
C ASN A 549 -16.63 20.88 -7.17
N ALA A 550 -16.08 19.76 -7.66
CA ALA A 550 -15.94 18.53 -6.91
C ALA A 550 -14.47 18.08 -6.88
N ILE A 551 -14.05 17.56 -5.73
CA ILE A 551 -12.74 16.95 -5.53
C ILE A 551 -12.88 15.61 -4.82
N ASP A 552 -11.99 14.69 -5.15
CA ASP A 552 -11.76 13.48 -4.35
C ASP A 552 -10.44 13.65 -3.62
N ILE A 553 -10.41 13.37 -2.33
CA ILE A 553 -9.20 13.50 -1.51
C ILE A 553 -8.74 12.14 -0.97
N ALA A 554 -7.46 12.03 -0.66
CA ALA A 554 -6.96 10.99 0.23
C ALA A 554 -6.30 11.70 1.41
N VAL A 555 -6.65 11.28 2.62
CA VAL A 555 -6.03 11.79 3.84
C VAL A 555 -4.63 11.21 3.91
N LEU A 556 -3.65 12.07 4.12
CA LEU A 556 -2.30 11.68 4.47
C LEU A 556 -2.30 11.44 5.96
N ASP A 557 -2.18 10.19 6.35
CA ASP A 557 -1.70 9.89 7.69
C ASP A 557 -0.20 10.19 7.67
N LEU A 558 0.25 11.12 8.50
CA LEU A 558 1.65 11.54 8.53
C LEU A 558 2.58 10.38 8.93
N ASP A 559 2.05 9.35 9.61
CA ASP A 559 2.78 8.19 10.10
C ASP A 559 2.71 7.00 9.13
N THR A 560 1.69 6.90 8.26
CA THR A 560 1.52 5.72 7.37
C THR A 560 1.38 6.04 5.88
N GLY A 561 1.44 7.31 5.50
CA GLY A 561 1.35 7.79 4.12
C GLY A 561 -0.09 7.90 3.60
N PRO A 562 -0.30 8.06 2.27
CA PRO A 562 -1.63 8.25 1.71
C PRO A 562 -2.50 6.99 1.80
N HIS A 563 -3.54 7.04 2.65
CA HIS A 563 -4.58 6.01 2.66
C HIS A 563 -5.53 6.19 1.47
N ARG A 564 -5.27 5.48 0.36
CA ARG A 564 -6.13 5.54 -0.84
C ARG A 564 -7.29 4.55 -0.89
N THR A 565 -7.52 3.70 0.12
CA THR A 565 -8.46 2.58 -0.05
C THR A 565 -9.26 2.24 1.20
N TYR A 566 -10.39 2.91 1.39
CA TYR A 566 -11.49 2.36 2.20
C TYR A 566 -12.74 2.21 1.34
N LYS A 567 -12.74 1.22 0.44
CA LYS A 567 -13.99 0.68 -0.15
C LYS A 567 -14.73 -0.26 0.82
N SER A 568 -14.17 -0.54 1.99
CA SER A 568 -14.78 -1.41 3.00
C SER A 568 -15.80 -0.62 3.82
N HIS A 569 -17.03 -1.13 3.95
CA HIS A 569 -18.14 -0.50 4.70
C HIS A 569 -18.00 -0.69 6.23
N SER A 570 -16.80 -1.00 6.72
CA SER A 570 -16.50 -1.25 8.13
C SER A 570 -15.35 -0.36 8.58
N PHE A 571 -15.68 0.83 9.08
CA PHE A 571 -14.71 1.75 9.69
C PHE A 571 -14.57 1.44 11.18
N THR A 572 -13.32 1.43 11.68
CA THR A 572 -13.05 1.47 13.13
C THR A 572 -13.52 2.80 13.72
N ASP A 573 -13.68 2.88 15.04
CA ASP A 573 -14.09 4.13 15.68
C ASP A 573 -13.06 5.25 15.50
N ALA A 574 -11.76 4.91 15.48
CA ALA A 574 -10.70 5.85 15.13
C ALA A 574 -10.82 6.36 13.69
N GLN A 575 -11.12 5.47 12.73
CA GLN A 575 -11.33 5.89 11.35
C GLN A 575 -12.60 6.73 11.18
N LYS A 576 -13.67 6.45 11.92
CA LYS A 576 -14.88 7.28 11.97
C LYS A 576 -14.59 8.65 12.57
N ALA A 577 -13.75 8.72 13.61
CA ALA A 577 -13.33 9.97 14.21
C ALA A 577 -12.47 10.80 13.24
N ASN A 578 -11.51 10.17 12.55
CA ASN A 578 -10.70 10.83 11.52
C ASN A 578 -11.57 11.32 10.37
N HIS A 579 -12.51 10.50 9.89
CA HIS A 579 -13.44 10.91 8.85
C HIS A 579 -14.35 12.06 9.30
N LYS A 580 -14.83 12.04 10.55
CA LYS A 580 -15.58 13.16 11.11
C LYS A 580 -14.75 14.44 11.13
N HIS A 581 -13.51 14.34 11.56
CA HIS A 581 -12.57 15.47 11.56
C HIS A 581 -12.35 16.02 10.14
N VAL A 582 -12.20 15.14 9.13
CA VAL A 582 -12.12 15.54 7.72
C VAL A 582 -13.39 16.27 7.29
N LEU A 583 -14.57 15.72 7.58
CA LEU A 583 -15.86 16.36 7.27
C LEU A 583 -15.97 17.73 7.92
N ASP A 584 -15.57 17.87 9.19
CA ASP A 584 -15.59 19.13 9.94
C ASP A 584 -14.70 20.19 9.29
N VAL A 585 -13.45 19.83 8.98
CA VAL A 585 -12.47 20.74 8.37
C VAL A 585 -12.91 21.18 6.98
N MET A 586 -13.41 20.23 6.18
CA MET A 586 -13.90 20.49 4.83
C MET A 586 -15.18 21.37 4.87
N HIS A 587 -16.11 21.07 5.78
CA HIS A 587 -17.34 21.83 5.96
C HIS A 587 -17.09 23.25 6.45
N ALA A 588 -16.23 23.44 7.44
CA ALA A 588 -15.80 24.76 7.90
C ALA A 588 -15.19 25.62 6.77
N SER A 589 -14.67 24.96 5.73
CA SER A 589 -14.05 25.59 4.56
C SER A 589 -14.99 25.69 3.35
N GLY A 590 -16.28 25.44 3.52
CA GLY A 590 -17.29 25.61 2.47
C GLY A 590 -17.43 24.43 1.51
N TRP A 591 -17.01 23.23 1.91
CA TRP A 591 -17.25 21.97 1.19
C TRP A 591 -18.35 21.15 1.86
N VAL A 592 -19.01 20.25 1.13
CA VAL A 592 -19.95 19.28 1.68
C VAL A 592 -19.54 17.89 1.25
N GLY A 593 -19.60 16.93 2.17
CA GLY A 593 -19.24 15.54 1.88
C GLY A 593 -20.39 14.77 1.22
N TYR A 594 -20.06 13.81 0.36
CA TYR A 594 -21.02 12.79 -0.11
C TYR A 594 -20.95 11.56 0.78
N SER A 595 -21.58 11.63 1.96
CA SER A 595 -21.45 10.61 3.01
C SER A 595 -22.70 10.53 3.87
N ASP A 596 -23.07 9.32 4.29
CA ASP A 596 -24.13 9.07 5.28
C ASP A 596 -23.60 9.03 6.72
N TYR A 597 -22.54 9.79 7.02
CA TYR A 597 -21.98 9.87 8.37
C TYR A 597 -23.08 10.06 9.44
N PRO A 598 -23.04 9.34 10.58
CA PRO A 598 -21.95 8.48 11.06
C PRO A 598 -21.97 7.03 10.56
N LEU A 599 -22.94 6.66 9.72
CA LEU A 599 -23.13 5.26 9.31
C LEU A 599 -21.99 4.79 8.41
N LEU A 600 -21.50 5.65 7.50
CA LEU A 600 -20.49 5.34 6.49
C LEU A 600 -20.82 4.06 5.71
N THR A 601 -22.12 3.79 5.53
CA THR A 601 -22.65 2.62 4.84
C THR A 601 -22.95 2.90 3.38
N THR A 602 -23.08 4.16 3.01
CA THR A 602 -23.41 4.65 1.67
C THR A 602 -22.71 5.98 1.40
N GLY A 603 -22.41 6.26 0.13
CA GLY A 603 -21.68 7.45 -0.28
C GLY A 603 -20.18 7.23 -0.52
N GLU A 604 -19.52 8.28 -0.97
CA GLU A 604 -18.09 8.34 -1.29
C GLU A 604 -17.45 9.29 -0.27
N TRP A 605 -16.99 8.76 0.86
CA TRP A 605 -16.46 9.55 1.96
C TRP A 605 -15.25 10.42 1.59
N TRP A 606 -14.55 10.08 0.50
CA TRP A 606 -13.46 10.87 -0.07
C TRP A 606 -13.94 12.02 -0.97
N HIS A 607 -15.23 12.08 -1.31
CA HIS A 607 -15.79 12.99 -2.31
C HIS A 607 -16.41 14.22 -1.64
N PHE A 608 -15.96 15.38 -2.08
CA PHE A 608 -16.38 16.67 -1.57
C PHE A 608 -16.80 17.59 -2.71
N GLU A 609 -17.90 18.30 -2.49
CA GLU A 609 -18.41 19.32 -3.40
C GLU A 609 -18.50 20.67 -2.69
N CYS A 610 -18.11 21.73 -3.37
CA CYS A 610 -18.40 23.08 -2.91
C CYS A 610 -19.34 23.75 -3.91
N CYS A 611 -19.90 24.90 -3.54
CA CYS A 611 -20.51 25.92 -4.40
C CYS A 611 -21.13 25.53 -5.76
N SER A 612 -22.33 26.02 -6.02
CA SER A 612 -22.96 25.92 -7.36
C SER A 612 -23.16 24.49 -7.88
N THR A 613 -23.03 23.46 -7.03
CA THR A 613 -23.53 22.11 -7.30
C THR A 613 -24.88 21.89 -6.63
N ASP A 614 -25.72 21.04 -7.22
CA ASP A 614 -27.01 20.69 -6.64
C ASP A 614 -26.87 20.03 -5.26
N ARG A 615 -25.80 19.24 -5.06
CA ARG A 615 -25.55 18.58 -3.78
C ARG A 615 -25.17 19.60 -2.70
N TYR A 616 -24.28 20.54 -3.02
CA TYR A 616 -23.94 21.65 -2.14
C TYR A 616 -25.18 22.50 -1.78
N ALA A 617 -26.01 22.85 -2.76
CA ALA A 617 -27.21 23.64 -2.54
C ALA A 617 -28.21 22.95 -1.59
N ARG A 618 -28.40 21.62 -1.74
CA ARG A 618 -29.25 20.82 -0.84
C ARG A 618 -28.68 20.74 0.58
N ALA A 619 -27.40 20.43 0.70
CA ALA A 619 -26.71 20.32 2.00
C ALA A 619 -26.72 21.66 2.75
N SER A 620 -26.40 22.75 2.06
CA SER A 620 -26.45 24.12 2.59
C SER A 620 -27.86 24.50 3.04
N SER A 621 -28.89 24.20 2.24
CA SER A 621 -30.30 24.47 2.59
C SER A 621 -30.76 23.68 3.81
N ALA A 622 -30.26 22.46 3.97
CA ALA A 622 -30.56 21.59 5.12
C ALA A 622 -29.66 21.86 6.34
N GLN A 623 -28.65 22.73 6.21
CA GLN A 623 -27.64 23.01 7.25
C GLN A 623 -26.92 21.74 7.74
N VAL A 624 -26.48 20.89 6.81
CA VAL A 624 -25.78 19.63 7.11
C VAL A 624 -24.41 19.56 6.43
N GLU A 625 -23.47 18.88 7.08
CA GLU A 625 -22.06 18.72 6.63
C GLU A 625 -21.91 17.73 5.47
N ALA A 626 -22.86 16.81 5.31
CA ALA A 626 -22.86 15.80 4.26
C ALA A 626 -24.28 15.41 3.87
N ILE A 627 -24.46 14.98 2.62
CA ILE A 627 -25.72 14.38 2.14
C ILE A 627 -25.41 13.21 1.20
N VAL A 628 -26.32 12.24 1.14
CA VAL A 628 -26.32 11.14 0.15
C VAL A 628 -27.47 11.32 -0.83
#